data_AF-A0A0S8A7G7-F1
#
_entry.id   AF-A0A0S8A7G7-F1
#
_cell.length_a   1.000
_cell.length_b   1.000
_cell.length_c   1.000
_cell.angle_alpha   90.00
_cell.angle_beta   90.00
_cell.angle_gamma   90.00
#
_symmetry.space_group_name_H-M   'P 1'
#
loop_
_entity.id
_entity.type
_entity.pdbx_description
1 polymer ?
#
loop_
_entity_poly.entity_id
_entity_poly.type
_entity_poly.pdbx_seq_one_letter_code
_entity_poly.pdbx_strand_id
1 'polypeptide(L)'
;MKDVHADISDLIHQVLFTLPGERVNQSDFGAGLKEYVFEPITAGSMESMENKVRCALNQWLQNLIRVEDVLVASEETKLSVTIEYVVRRSGECRL
;
A
#
# COMPACT_ATOMS: atom_id res chain seq x y z
N MET A 1 10.66 1.51 -23.61
CA MET A 1 9.22 1.84 -23.63
C MET A 1 8.61 1.07 -22.48
N LYS A 2 8.46 1.68 -21.29
CA LYS A 2 7.83 1.01 -20.14
C LYS A 2 6.33 0.88 -20.46
N ASP A 3 5.77 -0.29 -20.24
CA ASP A 3 4.32 -0.52 -20.34
C ASP A 3 3.58 0.45 -19.42
N VAL A 4 2.54 1.10 -19.93
CA VAL A 4 1.70 2.09 -19.20
C VAL A 4 1.03 1.48 -17.96
N HIS A 5 0.98 0.14 -17.88
CA HIS A 5 0.47 -0.60 -16.73
C HIS A 5 1.48 -0.74 -15.57
N ALA A 6 2.78 -0.56 -15.84
CA ALA A 6 3.84 -0.59 -14.82
C ALA A 6 3.81 0.64 -13.89
N ASP A 7 3.17 1.74 -14.30
CA ASP A 7 3.23 3.00 -13.55
C ASP A 7 2.47 2.97 -12.22
N ILE A 8 1.26 2.37 -12.17
CA ILE A 8 0.44 2.40 -10.94
C ILE A 8 1.00 1.48 -9.86
N SER A 9 1.47 0.28 -10.23
CA SER A 9 2.10 -0.65 -9.27
C SER A 9 3.40 -0.05 -8.70
N ASP A 10 4.21 0.59 -9.56
CA ASP A 10 5.40 1.33 -9.11
C ASP A 10 5.03 2.44 -8.12
N LEU A 11 3.95 3.20 -8.37
CA LEU A 11 3.45 4.24 -7.46
C LEU A 11 2.94 3.66 -6.13
N ILE A 12 2.23 2.53 -6.16
CA ILE A 12 1.78 1.82 -4.95
C ILE A 12 3.00 1.41 -4.13
N HIS A 13 3.99 0.73 -4.73
CA HIS A 13 5.23 0.36 -4.05
C HIS A 13 5.94 1.57 -3.45
N GLN A 14 6.00 2.67 -4.20
CA GLN A 14 6.59 3.91 -3.75
C GLN A 14 5.89 4.48 -2.52
N VAL A 15 4.56 4.40 -2.41
CA VAL A 15 3.83 4.78 -1.18
C VAL A 15 4.11 3.79 -0.04
N LEU A 16 3.97 2.50 -0.29
CA LEU A 16 4.00 1.47 0.75
C LEU A 16 5.37 1.30 1.41
N PHE A 17 6.44 1.41 0.63
CA PHE A 17 7.81 1.17 1.10
C PHE A 17 8.59 2.43 1.49
N THR A 18 7.96 3.61 1.44
CA THR A 18 8.53 4.86 1.96
C THR A 18 8.10 5.08 3.41
N LEU A 19 9.05 5.44 4.27
CA LEU A 19 8.75 5.88 5.64
C LEU A 19 8.33 7.36 5.62
N PRO A 20 7.31 7.76 6.42
CA PRO A 20 7.07 9.17 6.70
C PRO A 20 8.37 9.85 7.18
N GLY A 21 8.68 11.02 6.63
CA GLY A 21 9.90 11.78 6.90
C GLY A 21 11.07 11.46 5.95
N GLU A 22 10.97 10.40 5.14
CA GLU A 22 12.04 10.02 4.19
C GLU A 22 12.16 11.02 3.03
N ARG A 23 11.06 11.66 2.64
CA ARG A 23 11.05 12.66 1.56
C ARG A 23 11.23 14.08 2.06
N VAL A 24 12.26 14.74 1.51
CA VAL A 24 12.47 16.18 1.66
C VAL A 24 11.23 16.93 1.15
N ASN A 25 10.73 17.87 1.96
CA ASN A 25 9.54 18.68 1.68
C ASN A 25 8.22 17.90 1.54
N GLN A 26 8.19 16.60 1.89
CA GLN A 26 6.97 15.79 1.98
C GLN A 26 7.07 14.83 3.17
N SER A 27 7.13 15.39 4.38
CA SER A 27 7.28 14.62 5.63
C SER A 27 6.18 13.57 5.82
N ASP A 28 4.98 13.84 5.33
CA ASP A 28 3.83 12.97 5.59
C ASP A 28 3.69 11.85 4.54
N PHE A 29 4.53 11.84 3.51
CA PHE A 29 4.47 10.85 2.43
C PHE A 29 5.01 9.49 2.88
N GLY A 30 4.23 8.44 2.62
CA GLY A 30 4.59 7.05 2.88
C GLY A 30 3.54 6.33 3.73
N ALA A 31 3.61 4.99 3.76
CA ALA A 31 2.75 4.16 4.59
C ALA A 31 3.46 3.62 5.84
N GLY A 32 4.79 3.72 5.93
CA GLY A 32 5.52 3.27 7.11
C GLY A 32 5.44 1.76 7.37
N LEU A 33 5.27 0.92 6.34
CA LEU A 33 5.10 -0.53 6.54
C LEU A 33 6.35 -1.22 7.11
N LYS A 34 7.53 -0.61 6.94
CA LYS A 34 8.79 -1.13 7.51
C LYS A 34 8.76 -1.17 9.04
N GLU A 35 7.88 -0.39 9.69
CA GLU A 35 7.71 -0.40 11.15
C GLU A 35 7.15 -1.72 11.67
N TYR A 36 6.48 -2.52 10.84
CA TYR A 36 5.96 -3.84 11.22
C TYR A 36 7.02 -4.95 11.15
N VAL A 37 8.19 -4.66 10.57
CA VAL A 37 9.27 -5.65 10.50
C VAL A 37 9.79 -5.89 11.92
N PHE A 38 9.83 -7.16 12.33
CA PHE A 38 10.16 -7.61 13.69
C PHE A 38 9.10 -7.31 14.77
N GLU A 39 7.96 -6.74 14.42
CA GLU A 39 6.81 -6.67 15.34
C GLU A 39 6.14 -8.04 15.48
N PRO A 40 5.55 -8.35 16.65
CA PRO A 40 4.78 -9.58 16.83
C PRO A 40 3.60 -9.67 15.85
N ILE A 41 3.47 -10.79 15.15
CA ILE A 41 2.33 -11.06 14.27
C ILE A 41 1.11 -11.38 15.15
N THR A 42 0.22 -10.40 15.28
CA THR A 42 -1.04 -10.50 16.02
C THR A 42 -2.20 -10.05 15.13
N ALA A 43 -3.43 -10.42 15.47
CA ALA A 43 -4.61 -9.92 14.75
C ALA A 43 -4.65 -8.38 14.73
N GLY A 44 -4.27 -7.73 15.83
CA GLY A 44 -4.23 -6.26 15.93
C GLY A 44 -3.15 -5.63 15.05
N SER A 45 -1.97 -6.24 14.92
CA SER A 45 -0.92 -5.72 14.03
C SER A 45 -1.31 -5.88 12.55
N MET A 46 -1.98 -6.99 12.20
CA MET A 46 -2.49 -7.23 10.85
C MET A 46 -3.60 -6.24 10.47
N GLU A 47 -4.59 -6.05 11.34
CA GLU A 47 -5.67 -5.05 11.14
C GLU A 47 -5.09 -3.62 11.06
N SER A 48 -4.10 -3.32 11.89
CA SER A 48 -3.39 -2.04 11.83
C SER A 48 -2.70 -1.85 10.47
N MET A 49 -2.01 -2.88 9.97
CA MET A 49 -1.36 -2.84 8.66
C MET A 49 -2.38 -2.65 7.53
N GLU A 50 -3.50 -3.38 7.52
CA GLU A 50 -4.58 -3.21 6.55
C GLU A 50 -5.07 -1.77 6.49
N ASN A 51 -5.38 -1.21 7.67
CA ASN A 51 -5.85 0.17 7.79
C ASN A 51 -4.79 1.17 7.31
N LYS A 52 -3.52 0.97 7.66
CA LYS A 52 -2.43 1.87 7.26
C LYS A 52 -2.21 1.85 5.75
N VAL A 53 -2.24 0.67 5.12
CA VAL A 53 -2.19 0.51 3.65
C VAL A 53 -3.36 1.23 3.00
N ARG A 54 -4.60 0.97 3.44
CA ARG A 54 -5.81 1.57 2.88
C ARG A 54 -5.79 3.10 3.01
N CYS A 55 -5.43 3.62 4.17
CA CYS A 55 -5.32 5.07 4.41
C CYS A 55 -4.25 5.71 3.52
N ALA A 56 -3.05 5.13 3.43
CA ALA A 56 -1.96 5.70 2.64
C ALA A 56 -2.29 5.73 1.14
N LEU A 57 -2.86 4.64 0.60
CA LEU A 57 -3.24 4.58 -0.81
C LEU A 57 -4.38 5.56 -1.13
N ASN A 58 -5.37 5.70 -0.25
CA ASN A 58 -6.41 6.70 -0.43
C ASN A 58 -5.85 8.13 -0.33
N GLN A 59 -4.98 8.41 0.63
CA GLN A 59 -4.38 9.75 0.77
C GLN A 59 -3.59 10.16 -0.47
N TRP A 60 -2.76 9.25 -1.00
CA TRP A 60 -1.78 9.60 -2.04
C TRP A 60 -2.24 9.26 -3.46
N LEU A 61 -3.06 8.22 -3.64
CA LEU A 61 -3.43 7.68 -4.96
C LEU A 61 -4.94 7.70 -5.24
N GLN A 62 -5.79 8.33 -4.41
CA GLN A 62 -7.25 8.41 -4.64
C GLN A 62 -7.65 8.96 -6.01
N ASN A 63 -6.81 9.79 -6.65
CA ASN A 63 -7.10 10.35 -7.97
C ASN A 63 -6.83 9.35 -9.11
N LEU A 64 -6.05 8.30 -8.85
CA LEU A 64 -5.63 7.31 -9.84
C LEU A 64 -6.37 5.98 -9.67
N ILE A 65 -6.57 5.55 -8.42
CA ILE A 65 -7.18 4.27 -8.08
C ILE A 65 -8.31 4.45 -7.07
N ARG A 66 -9.19 3.44 -7.01
CA ARG A 66 -10.12 3.21 -5.91
C ARG A 66 -9.74 1.87 -5.29
N VAL A 67 -9.38 1.87 -4.01
CA VAL A 67 -9.08 0.64 -3.26
C VAL A 67 -10.40 -0.05 -2.94
N GLU A 68 -10.56 -1.29 -3.37
CA GLU A 68 -11.73 -2.13 -3.09
C GLU A 68 -11.49 -2.94 -1.82
N ASP A 69 -10.35 -3.63 -1.76
CA ASP A 69 -10.01 -4.45 -0.61
C ASP A 69 -8.51 -4.45 -0.31
N VAL A 70 -8.18 -4.67 0.96
CA VAL A 70 -6.82 -4.87 1.45
C VAL A 70 -6.87 -6.01 2.45
N LEU A 71 -6.19 -7.11 2.12
CA LEU A 71 -6.09 -8.30 2.96
C LEU A 71 -4.65 -8.48 3.41
N VAL A 72 -4.44 -8.63 4.71
CA VAL A 72 -3.16 -9.03 5.28
C VAL A 72 -3.27 -10.46 5.79
N ALA A 73 -2.45 -11.35 5.24
CA ALA A 73 -2.35 -12.74 5.66
C ALA A 73 -0.97 -13.03 6.26
N SER A 74 -0.93 -13.84 7.31
CA SER A 74 0.32 -14.33 7.90
C SER A 74 0.65 -15.74 7.41
N GLU A 75 1.88 -15.92 6.93
CA GLU A 75 2.44 -17.20 6.48
C GLU A 75 3.76 -17.43 7.21
N GLU A 76 3.72 -18.13 8.34
CA GLU A 76 4.87 -18.38 9.23
C GLU A 76 5.63 -17.11 9.65
N THR A 77 6.62 -16.70 8.86
CA THR A 77 7.51 -15.56 9.09
C THR A 77 7.29 -14.40 8.11
N LYS A 78 6.26 -14.52 7.25
CA LYS A 78 5.94 -13.56 6.20
C LYS A 78 4.54 -12.99 6.42
N LEU A 79 4.40 -11.69 6.17
CA LEU A 79 3.10 -11.05 5.96
C LEU A 79 2.92 -10.82 4.46
N SER A 80 1.82 -11.34 3.91
CA SER A 80 1.40 -11.13 2.53
C SER A 80 0.29 -10.09 2.54
N VAL A 81 0.48 -8.98 1.80
CA VAL A 81 -0.53 -7.93 1.63
C VAL A 81 -1.08 -8.00 0.21
N THR A 82 -2.37 -8.30 0.08
CA THR A 82 -3.09 -8.35 -1.20
C THR A 82 -3.97 -7.11 -1.31
N ILE A 83 -3.90 -6.40 -2.43
CA ILE A 83 -4.59 -5.12 -2.62
C ILE A 83 -5.42 -5.20 -3.89
N GLU A 84 -6.74 -5.24 -3.74
CA GLU A 84 -7.66 -5.15 -4.86
C GLU A 84 -7.99 -3.68 -5.13
N TYR A 85 -7.83 -3.23 -6.37
CA TYR A 85 -8.09 -1.84 -6.76
C TYR A 85 -8.62 -1.70 -8.18
N VAL A 86 -9.39 -0.63 -8.38
CA VAL A 86 -9.88 -0.22 -9.70
C VAL A 86 -9.12 1.00 -10.18
N VAL A 87 -8.56 0.95 -11.38
CA VAL A 87 -7.94 2.11 -12.02
C VAL A 87 -9.04 3.05 -12.49
N ARG A 88 -9.10 4.28 -11.94
CA ARG A 88 -10.21 5.22 -12.20
C ARG A 88 -10.35 5.62 -13.66
N ARG A 89 -9.24 5.71 -14.40
CA ARG A 89 -9.23 6.13 -15.79
C ARG A 89 -9.77 5.07 -16.75
N SER A 90 -9.46 3.79 -16.52
CA SER A 90 -9.85 2.68 -17.39
C SER A 90 -11.04 1.87 -16.87
N GLY A 91 -11.34 1.94 -15.57
CA GLY A 91 -12.30 1.06 -14.91
C GLY A 91 -11.81 -0.38 -14.72
N GLU A 92 -10.53 -0.65 -14.99
CA GLU A 92 -9.94 -1.98 -14.89
C GLU A 92 -9.71 -2.37 -13.41
N CYS A 93 -10.24 -3.53 -13.00
CA CYS A 93 -9.97 -4.12 -11.69
C CYS A 93 -8.66 -4.91 -11.71
N ARG A 94 -7.86 -4.75 -10.66
CA ARG A 94 -6.55 -5.38 -10.48
C ARG A 94 -6.37 -5.88 -9.05
N LEU A 95 -5.49 -6.86 -8.91
CA LEU A 95 -5.10 -7.50 -7.66
C LEU A 95 -3.57 -7.54 -7.53
#